data_AF-A0A1B1M3S3-F1
#
_entry.id   AF-A0A1B1M3S3-F1
#
_cell.length_a   1.000
_cell.length_b   1.000
_cell.length_c   1.000
_cell.angle_alpha   90.00
_cell.angle_beta   90.00
_cell.angle_gamma   90.00
#
_symmetry.space_group_name_H-M   'P 1'
#
loop_
_entity.id
_entity.type
_entity.pdbx_description
1 polymer ?
#
loop_
_entity_poly.entity_id
_entity_poly.type
_entity_poly.pdbx_seq_one_letter_code
_entity_poly.pdbx_strand_id
1 'polypeptide(L)' 'MRIGEVAEQAGVSVRALRYYEEQGLLGSMRTSGRQRQYADGAVERVRMIQQL' A
#
# COMPACT_ATOMS: atom_id res chain seq x y z
N MET A 1 -3.65 -6.66 5.29
CA MET A 1 -2.17 -6.47 5.43
C MET A 1 -1.82 -5.09 5.97
N ARG A 2 -0.77 -4.92 6.76
CA ARG A 2 -0.22 -3.64 7.25
C ARG A 2 0.65 -2.98 6.18
N ILE A 3 0.88 -1.67 6.30
CA ILE A 3 1.71 -0.90 5.35
C ILE A 3 3.14 -1.45 5.22
N GLY A 4 3.73 -1.94 6.32
CA GLY A 4 5.07 -2.52 6.32
C GLY A 4 5.12 -3.84 5.55
N GLU A 5 4.12 -4.70 5.72
CA GLU A 5 4.02 -5.99 5.02
C GLU A 5 3.88 -5.79 3.51
N VAL A 6 3.06 -4.82 3.09
CA VAL A 6 2.93 -4.48 1.66
C VAL A 6 4.23 -3.91 1.11
N ALA A 7 4.91 -3.03 1.88
CA ALA A 7 6.18 -2.43 1.47
C ALA A 7 7.26 -3.49 1.24
N GLU A 8 7.40 -4.41 2.19
CA GLU A 8 8.34 -5.53 2.11
C GLU A 8 8.02 -6.44 0.92
N GLN A 9 6.77 -6.90 0.78
CA GLN A 9 6.40 -7.82 -0.29
C GLN A 9 6.44 -7.18 -1.69
N ALA A 10 6.10 -5.90 -1.81
CA ALA A 10 6.13 -5.19 -3.09
C ALA A 10 7.51 -4.60 -3.44
N GLY A 11 8.48 -4.67 -2.53
CA GLY A 11 9.83 -4.15 -2.75
C GLY A 11 9.91 -2.62 -2.79
N VAL A 12 9.01 -1.92 -2.10
CA VAL A 12 8.94 -0.45 -2.09
C VAL A 12 9.05 0.11 -0.68
N SER A 13 9.38 1.40 -0.57
CA SER A 13 9.34 2.07 0.73
C SER A 13 7.90 2.30 1.20
N VAL A 14 7.71 2.33 2.53
CA VAL A 14 6.46 2.78 3.16
C VAL A 14 6.08 4.20 2.69
N ARG A 15 7.07 5.05 2.41
CA ARG A 15 6.86 6.40 1.86
C ARG A 15 6.22 6.34 0.48
N ALA A 16 6.66 5.44 -0.40
CA ALA A 16 6.07 5.25 -1.73
C ALA A 16 4.61 4.81 -1.63
N LEU A 17 4.28 3.89 -0.70
CA LEU A 17 2.89 3.50 -0.48
C LEU A 17 2.00 4.67 -0.04
N ARG A 18 2.48 5.52 0.87
CA ARG A 18 1.76 6.73 1.28
C ARG A 18 1.57 7.70 0.11
N TYR A 19 2.59 7.85 -0.71
CA TYR A 19 2.49 8.66 -1.92
C TYR A 19 1.43 8.11 -2.87
N TYR A 20 1.39 6.79 -3.12
CA TYR A 20 0.35 6.18 -3.95
C TYR A 20 -1.05 6.33 -3.35
N GLU A 21 -1.20 6.29 -2.03
CA GLU A 21 -2.48 6.63 -1.37
C GLU A 21 -2.87 8.09 -1.58
N GLU A 22 -1.93 9.03 -1.40
CA GLU A 22 -2.16 10.46 -1.59
C GLU A 22 -2.55 10.78 -3.05
N GLN A 23 -2.00 10.05 -4.02
CA GLN A 23 -2.37 10.14 -5.43
C GLN A 23 -3.66 9.37 -5.79
N GLY A 24 -4.30 8.69 -4.83
CA GLY A 24 -5.50 7.88 -5.08
C GLY A 24 -5.24 6.58 -5.86
N LEU A 25 -3.98 6.21 -6.06
CA LEU A 25 -3.57 5.01 -6.79
C LEU A 25 -3.70 3.75 -5.94
N LEU A 26 -3.58 3.88 -4.61
CA LEU A 26 -3.66 2.78 -3.65
C LEU A 26 -4.71 3.09 -2.58
N GLY A 27 -5.63 2.15 -2.36
CA GLY A 27 -6.64 2.26 -1.30
C GLY A 27 -6.20 1.59 0.00
N SER A 28 -6.58 2.16 1.14
CA SER A 28 -6.49 1.52 2.44
C SER A 28 -7.75 1.72 3.27
N MET A 29 -7.99 0.79 4.17
CA MET A 29 -9.02 0.87 5.20
C MET A 29 -8.39 1.29 6.53
N ARG A 30 -9.04 2.19 7.25
CA ARG A 30 -8.63 2.53 8.61
C ARG A 30 -9.24 1.52 9.58
N THR A 31 -8.41 0.94 10.42
CA THR A 31 -8.88 0.10 11.53
C THR A 31 -9.27 0.98 12.72
N SER A 32 -10.06 0.41 13.64
CA SER A 32 -10.42 1.05 14.92
C SER A 32 -9.20 1.49 15.74
N GLY A 33 -8.03 0.88 15.51
CA GLY A 33 -6.74 1.26 16.12
C GLY A 33 -5.95 2.33 15.38
N ARG A 34 -6.57 3.08 14.45
CA ARG A 34 -5.92 4.14 13.63
C ARG A 34 -4.81 3.63 12.70
N GLN A 35 -4.70 2.31 12.50
CA GLN A 35 -3.76 1.70 11.58
C GLN A 35 -4.37 1.58 10.18
N ARG A 36 -3.52 1.60 9.16
CA ARG A 36 -3.92 1.33 7.77
C ARG A 36 -3.85 -0.16 7.51
N GLN A 37 -4.91 -0.70 6.95
CA GLN A 37 -4.95 -2.03 6.37
C GLN A 37 -5.17 -1.96 4.87
N TYR A 38 -4.44 -2.78 4.15
CA TYR A 38 -4.52 -2.98 2.72
C TYR A 38 -5.16 -4.33 2.45
N ALA A 39 -5.96 -4.38 1.37
CA ALA A 39 -6.51 -5.62 0.84
C ALA A 39 -5.39 -6.52 0.30
N ASP A 40 -5.64 -7.81 0.19
CA ASP A 40 -4.63 -8.81 -0.22
C ASP A 40 -4.07 -8.53 -1.62
N GLY A 41 -4.84 -7.90 -2.51
CA GLY A 41 -4.39 -7.47 -3.84
C GLY A 41 -3.51 -6.21 -3.87
N ALA A 42 -3.18 -5.61 -2.73
CA ALA A 42 -2.41 -4.37 -2.68
C ALA A 42 -0.98 -4.54 -3.21
N VAL A 43 -0.34 -5.69 -2.95
CA VAL A 43 1.02 -5.95 -3.44
C VAL A 43 1.05 -5.96 -4.97
N GLU A 44 0.12 -6.67 -5.60
CA GLU A 44 0.01 -6.71 -7.07
C GLU A 44 -0.29 -5.34 -7.65
N ARG A 45 -1.17 -4.57 -7.02
CA ARG A 45 -1.46 -3.20 -7.46
C ARG A 45 -0.23 -2.30 -7.37
N VAL A 46 0.56 -2.40 -6.32
CA VAL A 46 1.80 -1.63 -6.17
C VAL A 46 2.84 -2.02 -7.22
N ARG A 47 3.00 -3.32 -7.51
CA ARG A 47 3.88 -3.80 -8.58
C ARG A 47 3.45 -3.28 -9.95
N MET A 48 2.14 -3.26 -10.22
CA MET A 48 1.59 -2.68 -11.45
C MET A 48 1.90 -1.18 -11.57
N ILE A 49 1.74 -0.41 -10.49
CA ILE A 49 2.03 1.04 -10.48
C ILE A 49 3.52 1.30 -10.79
N GLN A 50 4.44 0.44 -10.35
CA GLN A 50 5.88 0.59 -10.62
C GLN A 50 6.27 0.34 -12.09
N GLN A 51 5.39 -0.26 -12.89
CA GLN A 51 5.63 -0.60 -14.29
C GLN A 51 5.04 0.41 -15.29
N LEU A 52 4.35 1.44 -14.78
CA LEU A 52 3.80 2.55 -15.57
C LEU A 52 4.81 3.70 -15.67
#